data_AF-A0A6B0XZ61-F1
#
_entry.id   AF-A0A6B0XZ61-F1
#
_cell.length_a   1.000
_cell.length_b   1.000
_cell.length_c   1.000
_cell.angle_alpha   90.00
_cell.angle_beta   90.00
_cell.angle_gamma   90.00
#
_symmetry.space_group_name_H-M   'P 1'
#
loop_
_entity.id
_entity.type
_entity.pdbx_description
1 polymer ?
#
loop_
_entity_poly.entity_id
_entity_poly.type
_entity_poly.pdbx_seq_one_letter_code
_entity_poly.pdbx_strand_id
1 'polypeptide(L)'
;MTAIDDEHGQLDVSLDRTGVAEGAGAPAIKVTVSHGSGTVVASTSTAAAMRVGAGAVNPTTPGMDVAAVRSFTITISANTASATGTFTFSPTWNDLVERDEAVLARISHQFWLAWDRSPR
;
A
#
# COMPACT_ATOMS: atom_id res chain seq x y z
N MET A 1 -28.93 18.86 9.34
CA MET A 1 -27.48 19.09 9.28
C MET A 1 -26.89 17.78 8.82
N THR A 2 -26.53 17.74 7.54
CA THR A 2 -26.24 16.53 6.76
C THR A 2 -24.97 15.89 7.31
N ALA A 3 -24.99 14.56 7.48
CA ALA A 3 -23.82 13.80 7.88
C ALA A 3 -22.65 14.16 6.96
N ILE A 4 -21.49 14.41 7.56
CA ILE A 4 -20.23 14.21 6.84
C ILE A 4 -20.20 12.71 6.64
N ASP A 5 -20.53 12.31 5.43
CA ASP A 5 -20.36 10.95 4.97
C ASP A 5 -18.86 10.57 5.17
N ASP A 6 -18.63 9.66 6.13
CA ASP A 6 -17.34 9.02 6.47
C ASP A 6 -17.11 7.74 5.63
N GLU A 7 -17.92 7.47 4.61
CA GLU A 7 -17.98 6.16 3.97
C GLU A 7 -16.96 5.90 2.85
N HIS A 8 -15.81 6.57 2.92
CA HIS A 8 -14.58 5.91 2.48
C HIS A 8 -14.13 4.93 3.57
N GLY A 9 -14.93 3.88 3.78
CA GLY A 9 -14.66 2.86 4.79
C GLY A 9 -13.23 2.34 4.70
N GLN A 10 -12.66 2.04 5.86
CA GLN A 10 -11.28 1.62 6.03
C GLN A 10 -10.88 0.58 4.96
N LEU A 11 -9.80 0.84 4.22
CA LEU A 11 -9.24 -0.15 3.29
C LEU A 11 -8.27 -1.08 4.02
N ASP A 12 -8.45 -2.37 3.81
CA ASP A 12 -7.53 -3.42 4.27
C ASP A 12 -6.56 -3.81 3.16
N VAL A 13 -5.34 -4.18 3.56
CA VAL A 13 -4.25 -4.58 2.64
C VAL A 13 -3.70 -5.93 3.07
N SER A 14 -3.49 -6.81 2.10
CA SER A 14 -2.74 -8.05 2.28
C SER A 14 -1.73 -8.28 1.15
N LEU A 15 -0.66 -8.99 1.47
CA LEU A 15 0.35 -9.46 0.52
C LEU A 15 0.25 -10.98 0.38
N ASP A 16 0.52 -11.52 -0.80
CA ASP A 16 0.61 -12.98 -1.00
C ASP A 16 1.80 -13.62 -0.28
N ARG A 17 2.84 -12.82 0.01
CA ARG A 17 3.97 -13.18 0.87
C ARG A 17 4.57 -11.94 1.53
N THR A 18 5.24 -12.14 2.64
CA THR A 18 5.91 -11.08 3.43
C THR A 18 7.42 -11.23 3.49
N GLY A 19 7.99 -12.24 2.82
CA GLY A 19 9.43 -12.51 2.77
C GLY A 19 9.91 -12.83 1.36
N VAL A 20 11.09 -12.35 1.03
CA VAL A 20 11.82 -12.64 -0.22
C VAL A 20 13.28 -12.82 0.16
N ALA A 21 13.89 -13.92 -0.29
CA ALA A 21 15.31 -14.15 -0.08
C ALA A 21 16.15 -13.18 -0.93
N GLU A 22 17.29 -12.74 -0.41
CA GLU A 22 18.30 -12.03 -1.19
C GLU A 22 18.72 -12.86 -2.40
N GLY A 23 18.92 -12.18 -3.54
CA GLY A 23 19.33 -12.86 -4.77
C GLY A 23 18.25 -13.75 -5.40
N ALA A 24 17.00 -13.75 -4.88
CA ALA A 24 15.86 -14.43 -5.51
C ALA A 24 15.43 -13.81 -6.86
N GLY A 25 16.22 -12.86 -7.40
CA GLY A 25 15.88 -12.04 -8.54
C GLY A 25 14.84 -10.98 -8.15
N ALA A 26 13.88 -10.73 -9.04
CA ALA A 26 12.84 -9.73 -8.85
C ALA A 26 11.43 -10.35 -8.86
N PRO A 27 11.06 -11.20 -7.88
CA PRO A 27 9.74 -11.79 -7.81
C PRO A 27 8.63 -10.73 -7.76
N ALA A 28 7.50 -11.05 -8.41
CA ALA A 28 6.28 -10.27 -8.28
C ALA A 28 5.59 -10.58 -6.94
N ILE A 29 5.31 -9.54 -6.18
CA ILE A 29 4.48 -9.57 -4.96
C ILE A 29 3.08 -9.12 -5.35
N LYS A 30 2.08 -9.91 -4.98
CA LYS A 30 0.67 -9.58 -5.20
C LYS A 30 0.12 -8.86 -3.97
N VAL A 31 -0.44 -7.69 -4.19
CA VAL A 31 -1.15 -6.89 -3.20
C VAL A 31 -2.64 -7.06 -3.43
N THR A 32 -3.40 -7.35 -2.39
CA THR A 32 -4.86 -7.30 -2.41
C THR A 32 -5.33 -6.16 -1.52
N VAL A 33 -6.14 -5.27 -2.08
CA VAL A 33 -6.81 -4.19 -1.33
C VAL A 33 -8.30 -4.52 -1.28
N SER A 34 -8.90 -4.44 -0.10
CA SER A 34 -10.33 -4.69 0.12
C SER A 34 -10.95 -3.61 0.98
N HIS A 35 -12.27 -3.44 0.86
CA HIS A 35 -13.02 -2.68 1.85
C HIS A 35 -13.02 -3.46 3.17
N GLY A 36 -12.85 -2.76 4.30
CA GLY A 36 -12.79 -3.36 5.62
C GLY A 36 -14.11 -4.00 6.01
N SER A 37 -14.05 -4.95 6.94
CA SER A 37 -15.23 -5.65 7.44
C SER A 37 -16.30 -4.68 7.93
N GLY A 38 -17.55 -4.84 7.46
CA GLY A 38 -18.65 -3.94 7.81
C GLY A 38 -18.81 -2.71 6.89
N THR A 39 -17.90 -2.52 5.94
CA THR A 39 -18.00 -1.44 4.94
C THR A 39 -18.97 -1.82 3.82
N VAL A 40 -19.84 -0.88 3.44
CA VAL A 40 -20.71 -1.05 2.25
C VAL A 40 -19.83 -1.03 1.00
N VAL A 41 -20.06 -1.95 0.08
CA VAL A 41 -19.38 -1.90 -1.23
C VAL A 41 -19.80 -0.62 -1.94
N ALA A 42 -18.83 0.27 -2.19
CA ALA A 42 -19.08 1.54 -2.83
C ALA A 42 -19.67 1.34 -4.24
N SER A 43 -20.67 2.15 -4.57
CA SER A 43 -21.27 2.23 -5.91
C SER A 43 -20.38 2.98 -6.91
N THR A 44 -19.27 3.55 -6.44
CA THR A 44 -18.22 4.19 -7.23
C THR A 44 -16.88 3.48 -7.02
N SER A 45 -15.93 3.72 -7.91
CA SER A 45 -14.60 3.13 -7.80
C SER A 45 -13.75 3.83 -6.73
N THR A 46 -13.04 3.05 -5.91
CA THR A 46 -12.12 3.55 -4.88
C THR A 46 -10.68 3.37 -5.34
N ALA A 47 -9.91 4.45 -5.40
CA ALA A 47 -8.48 4.41 -5.72
C ALA A 47 -7.64 4.31 -4.44
N ALA A 48 -6.78 3.28 -4.36
CA ALA A 48 -5.84 3.08 -3.26
C ALA A 48 -4.40 3.35 -3.74
N ALA A 49 -3.83 4.47 -3.30
CA ALA A 49 -2.44 4.83 -3.61
C ALA A 49 -1.48 4.02 -2.73
N MET A 50 -0.74 3.11 -3.36
CA MET A 50 0.18 2.19 -2.70
C MET A 50 1.59 2.78 -2.62
N ARG A 51 2.19 2.76 -1.42
CA ARG A 51 3.59 3.12 -1.19
C ARG A 51 4.35 1.98 -0.52
N VAL A 52 5.44 1.56 -1.15
CA VAL A 52 6.37 0.55 -0.63
C VAL A 52 7.72 1.23 -0.42
N GLY A 53 8.29 1.13 0.79
CA GLY A 53 9.58 1.76 1.11
C GLY A 53 9.55 3.12 1.80
N ALA A 54 8.37 3.65 2.17
CA ALA A 54 8.22 5.03 2.66
C ALA A 54 8.21 5.20 4.20
N GLY A 55 8.64 4.22 4.99
CA GLY A 55 8.74 4.38 6.44
C GLY A 55 9.22 3.10 7.11
N ALA A 56 10.33 3.19 7.85
CA ALA A 56 11.03 2.10 8.52
C ALA A 56 11.72 1.10 7.58
N VAL A 57 12.72 1.58 6.84
CA VAL A 57 14.01 0.90 6.88
C VAL A 57 14.64 1.28 8.22
N ASN A 58 14.99 0.31 9.05
CA ASN A 58 15.84 0.60 10.21
C ASN A 58 17.30 0.71 9.69
N PRO A 59 17.91 1.91 9.67
CA PRO A 59 19.08 2.22 8.84
C PRO A 59 20.42 2.02 9.56
N THR A 60 20.62 0.95 10.35
CA THR A 60 21.89 0.78 11.08
C THR A 60 22.89 -0.25 10.52
N THR A 61 22.68 -0.82 9.33
CA THR A 61 23.63 -1.78 8.72
C THR A 61 24.03 -1.33 7.30
N PRO A 62 25.33 -1.25 6.94
CA PRO A 62 25.78 -0.82 5.61
C PRO A 62 25.57 -1.91 4.54
N GLY A 63 24.77 -1.65 3.50
CA GLY A 63 24.53 -2.60 2.39
C GLY A 63 23.37 -2.20 1.48
N MET A 64 22.26 -1.72 2.05
CA MET A 64 21.04 -1.24 1.36
C MET A 64 20.69 -2.03 0.09
N ASP A 65 20.37 -3.30 0.28
CA ASP A 65 20.29 -4.23 -0.82
C ASP A 65 18.97 -4.16 -1.59
N VAL A 66 17.99 -3.35 -1.21
CA VAL A 66 16.69 -3.34 -1.91
C VAL A 66 16.49 -2.10 -2.78
N ALA A 67 16.16 -2.32 -4.05
CA ALA A 67 15.77 -1.24 -4.95
C ALA A 67 14.44 -0.59 -4.51
N ALA A 68 14.35 0.73 -4.61
CA ALA A 68 13.12 1.45 -4.32
C ALA A 68 11.98 1.01 -5.24
N VAL A 69 10.85 0.61 -4.66
CA VAL A 69 9.64 0.26 -5.41
C VAL A 69 8.86 1.54 -5.72
N ARG A 70 8.55 1.75 -7.01
CA ARG A 70 7.72 2.90 -7.43
C ARG A 70 6.32 2.78 -6.83
N SER A 71 5.76 3.92 -6.40
CA SER A 71 4.35 3.97 -5.99
C SER A 71 3.44 3.64 -7.17
N PHE A 72 2.32 2.99 -6.89
CA PHE A 72 1.31 2.59 -7.88
C PHE A 72 -0.09 2.67 -7.27
N THR A 73 -1.12 2.61 -8.11
CA THR A 73 -2.52 2.68 -7.66
C THR A 73 -3.21 1.35 -7.92
N ILE A 74 -3.98 0.87 -6.94
CA ILE A 74 -4.94 -0.21 -7.10
C ILE A 74 -6.33 0.40 -7.07
N THR A 75 -7.15 0.14 -8.08
CA THR A 75 -8.53 0.64 -8.13
C THR A 75 -9.48 -0.51 -7.83
N ILE A 76 -10.24 -0.37 -6.75
CA ILE A 76 -11.41 -1.21 -6.50
C ILE A 76 -12.54 -0.66 -7.37
N SER A 77 -13.00 -1.45 -8.33
CA SER A 77 -14.09 -1.07 -9.22
C SER A 77 -15.40 -0.91 -8.44
N ALA A 78 -16.30 -0.06 -8.95
CA ALA A 78 -17.65 0.07 -8.41
C ALA A 78 -18.32 -1.31 -8.25
N ASN A 79 -19.05 -1.51 -7.16
CA ASN A 79 -19.75 -2.76 -6.86
C ASN A 79 -18.82 -3.98 -6.69
N THR A 80 -17.52 -3.77 -6.41
CA THR A 80 -16.58 -4.86 -6.07
C THR A 80 -15.98 -4.64 -4.68
N ALA A 81 -15.73 -5.72 -3.95
CA ALA A 81 -15.23 -5.65 -2.58
C ALA A 81 -13.69 -5.54 -2.50
N SER A 82 -12.98 -5.91 -3.56
CA SER A 82 -11.52 -5.94 -3.58
C SER A 82 -10.94 -5.84 -4.98
N ALA A 83 -9.67 -5.45 -5.04
CA ALA A 83 -8.86 -5.46 -6.25
C ALA A 83 -7.41 -5.85 -5.93
N THR A 84 -6.68 -6.26 -6.97
CA THR A 84 -5.31 -6.72 -6.83
C THR A 84 -4.36 -5.95 -7.74
N GLY A 85 -3.15 -5.68 -7.25
CA GLY A 85 -2.03 -5.16 -8.04
C GLY A 85 -0.77 -5.96 -7.77
N THR A 86 0.27 -5.71 -8.55
CA THR A 86 1.58 -6.34 -8.35
C THR A 86 2.70 -5.32 -8.39
N PHE A 87 3.77 -5.60 -7.66
CA PHE A 87 5.05 -4.90 -7.79
C PHE A 87 6.18 -5.91 -7.77
N THR A 88 7.32 -5.58 -8.37
CA THR A 88 8.54 -6.40 -8.29
C THR A 88 9.35 -5.98 -7.08
N PHE A 89 9.79 -6.96 -6.30
CA PHE A 89 10.64 -6.74 -5.12
C PHE A 89 11.94 -7.53 -5.30
N SER A 90 13.08 -6.84 -5.23
CA SER A 90 14.38 -7.42 -5.56
C SER A 90 15.41 -7.02 -4.50
N PRO A 91 15.44 -7.70 -3.34
CA PRO A 91 16.58 -7.63 -2.43
C PRO A 91 17.81 -8.18 -3.14
N THR A 92 18.86 -7.39 -3.15
CA THR A 92 20.17 -7.67 -3.73
C THR A 92 20.90 -8.59 -2.77
N TRP A 93 21.73 -9.45 -3.33
CA TRP A 93 22.62 -10.26 -2.53
C TRP A 93 23.96 -9.55 -2.40
N ASN A 94 24.50 -9.50 -1.19
CA ASN A 94 25.86 -9.09 -0.93
C ASN A 94 26.59 -10.19 -0.11
N ASP A 95 27.89 -10.03 0.12
CA ASP A 95 28.72 -10.98 0.85
C ASP A 95 28.77 -10.73 2.37
N LEU A 96 27.99 -9.76 2.86
CA LEU A 96 27.85 -9.46 4.27
C LEU A 96 26.81 -10.40 4.90
N VAL A 97 27.09 -10.82 6.12
CA VAL A 97 26.09 -11.54 6.92
C VAL A 97 25.33 -10.50 7.74
N GLU A 98 24.13 -10.19 7.29
CA GLU A 98 23.26 -9.20 7.90
C GLU A 98 22.08 -9.88 8.63
N ARG A 99 21.33 -9.10 9.41
CA ARG A 99 20.07 -9.57 10.02
C ARG A 99 18.93 -9.36 9.02
N ASP A 100 17.82 -10.06 9.23
CA ASP A 100 16.59 -9.85 8.46
C ASP A 100 16.22 -8.36 8.36
N GLU A 101 16.04 -7.90 7.13
CA GLU A 101 15.62 -6.54 6.82
C GLU A 101 14.13 -6.47 6.52
N ALA A 102 13.52 -5.30 6.74
CA ALA A 102 12.10 -5.09 6.51
C ALA A 102 11.84 -3.80 5.74
N VAL A 103 10.83 -3.86 4.88
CA VAL A 103 10.30 -2.70 4.14
C VAL A 103 8.80 -2.59 4.41
N LEU A 104 8.35 -1.38 4.76
CA LEU A 104 6.92 -1.12 4.93
C LEU A 104 6.21 -0.94 3.59
N ALA A 105 5.09 -1.66 3.44
CA ALA A 105 4.08 -1.44 2.42
C ALA A 105 2.81 -0.87 3.09
N ARG A 106 2.36 0.31 2.65
CA ARG A 106 1.13 0.95 3.15
C ARG A 106 0.29 1.62 2.05
N ILE A 107 -1.03 1.68 2.24
CA ILE A 107 -1.88 2.62 1.51
C ILE A 107 -1.66 4.03 2.07
N SER A 108 -1.54 5.01 1.18
CA SER A 108 -1.66 6.42 1.53
C SER A 108 -3.08 6.89 1.22
N HIS A 109 -3.88 7.19 2.24
CA HIS A 109 -5.13 7.91 2.02
C HIS A 109 -4.85 9.39 1.82
N GLN A 110 -5.37 9.95 0.72
CA GLN A 110 -5.44 11.40 0.51
C GLN A 110 -6.86 11.85 0.84
N PHE A 111 -6.98 12.80 1.76
CA PHE A 111 -8.26 13.45 2.07
C PHE A 111 -8.25 14.87 1.50
N TRP A 112 -9.37 15.27 0.90
CA TRP A 112 -9.61 16.67 0.54
C TRP A 112 -10.21 17.38 1.75
N LEU A 113 -9.60 18.49 2.17
CA LEU A 113 -10.24 19.40 3.10
C LEU A 113 -11.21 20.29 2.31
N ALA A 114 -12.52 20.09 2.48
CA ALA A 114 -13.52 21.03 1.99
C ALA A 114 -13.67 22.20 2.99
N TRP A 115 -13.69 23.43 2.48
CA TRP A 115 -14.06 24.62 3.24
C TRP A 115 -15.31 25.25 2.62
N ASP A 116 -16.35 25.50 3.42
CA ASP A 116 -17.55 26.22 3.00
C ASP A 116 -17.29 27.74 3.02
N ARG A 117 -17.42 28.40 1.86
CA ARG A 117 -17.47 29.86 1.76
C ARG A 117 -18.89 30.33 1.44
N SER A 118 -19.85 30.02 2.28
CA SER A 118 -21.14 30.68 2.25
C SER A 118 -21.08 31.98 3.06
N PRO A 119 -20.93 33.16 2.44
CA PRO A 119 -21.38 34.39 3.08
C PRO A 119 -22.91 34.35 3.18
N ARG A 120 -23.42 34.80 4.34
CA ARG A 120 -24.86 34.94 4.62
C ARG A 120 -25.55 35.89 3.66
#